data_AF-A0A316X4C8-F1
#
_entry.id   AF-A0A316X4C8-F1
#
_cell.length_a   1.000
_cell.length_b   1.000
_cell.length_c   1.000
_cell.angle_alpha   90.00
_cell.angle_beta   90.00
_cell.angle_gamma   90.00
#
_symmetry.space_group_name_H-M   'P 1'
#
loop_
_entity.id
_entity.type
_entity.pdbx_description
1 polymer ?
#
loop_
_entity_poly.entity_id
_entity_poly.type
_entity_poly.pdbx_seq_one_letter_code
_entity_poly.pdbx_strand_id
1 'polypeptide(L)'
;MIKKVFLLLTIGISAFSFAQVGIKTDNPYPSADLELGSTNKTLILNRVPNTSAVANAIDGMMIYDISEECVKAYQANKWSKCLGKGLNSRTAVSPVSFSCNSATISPVPTSGKTYRGTLSIPYTGGNGSTYEAQSVRSSGLNAVLPAGTFALGNGSLEYSVTGTPDQTGNITFNINVSGNTCSVTLK
;
A
#
# COMPACT_ATOMS: atom_id res chain seq x y z
N MET A 1 35.19 5.01 58.44
CA MET A 1 34.45 5.79 57.41
C MET A 1 34.39 5.08 56.06
N ILE A 2 35.49 4.51 55.56
CA ILE A 2 35.59 3.76 54.27
C ILE A 2 34.55 2.65 54.05
N LYS A 3 34.22 1.83 55.07
CA LYS A 3 33.24 0.73 54.90
C LYS A 3 31.81 1.20 54.60
N LYS A 4 31.40 2.35 55.17
CA LYS A 4 30.07 2.94 54.92
C LYS A 4 29.99 3.61 53.54
N VAL A 5 31.10 4.18 53.08
CA VAL A 5 31.23 4.76 51.72
C VAL A 5 31.15 3.66 50.66
N PHE A 6 31.80 2.51 50.88
CA PHE A 6 31.74 1.39 49.93
C PHE A 6 30.32 0.81 49.79
N LEU A 7 29.58 0.71 50.90
CA LEU A 7 28.19 0.24 50.90
C LEU A 7 27.24 1.20 50.17
N LEU A 8 27.40 2.52 50.37
CA LEU A 8 26.63 3.54 49.66
C LEU A 8 26.94 3.57 48.15
N LEU A 9 28.20 3.34 47.78
CA LEU A 9 28.61 3.26 46.38
C LEU A 9 28.01 2.03 45.68
N THR A 10 27.93 0.88 46.36
CA THR A 10 27.30 -0.33 45.81
C THR A 10 25.78 -0.20 45.64
N ILE A 11 25.08 0.53 46.52
CA ILE A 11 23.62 0.77 46.42
C ILE A 11 23.31 1.80 45.31
N GLY A 12 24.21 2.75 45.05
CA GLY A 12 24.05 3.73 43.96
C GLY A 12 24.20 3.15 42.55
N ILE A 13 25.00 2.08 42.40
CA ILE A 13 25.26 1.44 41.09
C ILE A 13 24.09 0.54 40.66
N SER A 14 23.33 -0.06 41.59
CA SER A 14 22.18 -0.92 41.25
C SER A 14 20.93 -0.15 40.80
N ALA A 15 20.92 1.18 40.89
CA ALA A 15 19.77 2.01 40.50
C ALA A 15 19.72 2.38 39.01
N PHE A 16 20.73 2.01 38.21
CA PHE A 16 20.84 2.41 36.79
C PHE A 16 20.86 1.24 35.80
N SER A 17 20.52 0.01 36.21
CA SER A 17 20.43 -1.11 35.27
C SER A 17 19.09 -1.08 34.54
N PHE A 18 19.10 -0.67 33.27
CA PHE A 18 17.97 -0.84 32.36
C PHE A 18 17.71 -2.35 32.16
N ALA A 19 16.47 -2.80 32.34
CA ALA A 19 16.11 -4.22 32.33
C ALA A 19 15.85 -4.80 30.92
N GLN A 20 16.24 -4.09 29.86
CA GLN A 20 16.07 -4.54 28.48
C GLN A 20 17.00 -5.72 28.12
N VAL A 21 16.47 -6.71 27.43
CA VAL A 21 17.23 -7.89 26.99
C VAL A 21 17.54 -7.77 25.50
N GLY A 22 18.80 -7.51 25.17
CA GLY A 22 19.32 -7.61 23.81
C GLY A 22 19.96 -8.97 23.56
N ILE A 23 19.47 -9.73 22.60
CA ILE A 23 20.15 -10.94 22.13
C ILE A 23 20.91 -10.61 20.85
N LYS A 24 22.24 -10.59 20.93
CA LYS A 24 23.16 -10.22 19.84
C LYS A 24 22.97 -8.76 19.37
N THR A 25 22.66 -7.87 20.31
CA THR A 25 22.71 -6.41 20.15
C THR A 25 23.13 -5.80 21.49
N ASP A 26 24.10 -4.89 21.47
CA ASP A 26 24.62 -4.23 22.69
C ASP A 26 23.81 -2.97 23.05
N ASN A 27 22.97 -2.51 22.13
CA ASN A 27 22.11 -1.35 22.32
C ASN A 27 20.68 -1.65 21.83
N PRO A 28 19.90 -2.43 22.61
CA PRO A 28 18.50 -2.66 22.29
C PRO A 28 17.73 -1.34 22.26
N TYR A 29 16.70 -1.28 21.42
CA TYR A 29 15.81 -0.14 21.30
C TYR A 29 15.21 0.23 22.66
N PRO A 30 15.14 1.53 23.04
CA PRO A 30 14.62 1.96 24.34
C PRO A 30 13.17 1.56 24.64
N SER A 31 12.40 1.23 23.60
CA SER A 31 11.01 0.79 23.71
C SER A 31 10.85 -0.74 23.66
N ALA A 32 11.96 -1.49 23.74
CA ALA A 32 11.96 -2.95 23.66
C ALA A 32 12.37 -3.58 24.99
N ASP A 33 11.52 -4.44 25.53
CA ASP A 33 11.90 -5.32 26.63
C ASP A 33 12.79 -6.49 26.14
N LEU A 34 12.59 -6.93 24.89
CA LEU A 34 13.38 -7.96 24.21
C LEU A 34 13.66 -7.56 22.75
N GLU A 35 14.92 -7.60 22.34
CA GLU A 35 15.34 -7.41 20.95
C GLU A 35 16.21 -8.58 20.46
N LEU A 36 15.95 -9.04 19.22
CA LEU A 36 16.71 -10.08 18.54
C LEU A 36 17.54 -9.46 17.41
N GLY A 37 18.81 -9.16 17.66
CA GLY A 37 19.70 -8.45 16.72
C GLY A 37 20.43 -9.33 15.70
N SER A 38 20.10 -10.62 15.60
CA SER A 38 20.76 -11.52 14.64
C SER A 38 20.33 -11.22 13.21
N THR A 39 21.29 -11.03 12.29
CA THR A 39 21.02 -10.77 10.86
C THR A 39 20.55 -12.00 10.08
N ASN A 40 20.63 -13.19 10.67
CA ASN A 40 20.36 -14.47 10.01
C ASN A 40 19.62 -15.49 10.88
N LYS A 41 19.01 -15.05 11.98
CA LYS A 41 18.20 -15.91 12.88
C LYS A 41 16.88 -15.21 13.17
N THR A 42 15.89 -15.97 13.62
CA THR A 42 14.54 -15.47 13.88
C THR A 42 14.00 -16.02 15.19
N LEU A 43 12.88 -15.46 15.64
CA LEU A 43 12.08 -16.01 16.73
C LEU A 43 11.33 -17.25 16.24
N ILE A 44 11.50 -18.37 16.94
CA ILE A 44 10.60 -19.52 16.81
C ILE A 44 9.50 -19.35 17.85
N LEU A 45 8.26 -19.26 17.39
CA LEU A 45 7.09 -19.28 18.26
C LEU A 45 6.73 -20.71 18.68
N ASN A 46 6.00 -20.84 19.79
CA ASN A 46 5.45 -22.12 20.20
C ASN A 46 4.55 -22.68 19.08
N ARG A 47 4.89 -23.87 18.59
CA ARG A 47 4.10 -24.59 17.59
C ARG A 47 3.04 -25.41 18.30
N VAL A 48 1.77 -25.09 18.06
CA VAL A 48 0.63 -25.77 18.67
C VAL A 48 -0.20 -26.45 17.59
N PRO A 49 -0.85 -27.60 17.86
CA PRO A 49 -1.65 -28.30 16.87
C PRO A 49 -2.73 -27.42 16.25
N ASN A 50 -3.41 -26.62 17.08
CA ASN A 50 -4.33 -25.56 16.69
C ASN A 50 -4.60 -24.63 17.89
N THR A 51 -5.31 -23.53 17.66
CA THR A 51 -5.69 -22.56 18.70
C THR A 51 -6.40 -23.13 19.94
N SER A 52 -7.13 -24.24 19.83
CA SER A 52 -7.83 -24.87 20.95
C SER A 52 -6.89 -25.59 21.92
N ALA A 53 -5.65 -25.84 21.52
CA ALA A 53 -4.63 -26.46 22.37
C ALA A 53 -4.06 -25.47 23.42
N VAL A 54 -4.33 -24.17 23.29
CA VAL A 54 -3.88 -23.13 24.22
C VAL A 54 -5.01 -22.82 25.21
N ALA A 55 -4.93 -23.38 26.41
CA ALA A 55 -5.86 -23.06 27.50
C ALA A 55 -5.54 -21.67 28.10
N ASN A 56 -6.59 -20.96 28.56
CA ASN A 56 -6.47 -19.67 29.26
C ASN A 56 -5.65 -18.61 28.49
N ALA A 57 -5.90 -18.47 27.19
CA ALA A 57 -5.21 -17.50 26.36
C ALA A 57 -5.48 -16.06 26.85
N ILE A 58 -4.43 -15.24 26.88
CA ILE A 58 -4.48 -13.81 27.24
C ILE A 58 -4.04 -12.95 26.07
N ASP A 59 -4.56 -11.72 26.02
CA ASP A 59 -4.24 -10.76 24.97
C ASP A 59 -2.72 -10.51 24.91
N GLY A 60 -2.17 -10.50 23.70
CA GLY A 60 -0.73 -10.36 23.42
C GLY A 60 0.01 -11.68 23.18
N MET A 61 -0.61 -12.84 23.36
CA MET A 61 0.00 -14.12 23.00
C MET A 61 0.18 -14.28 21.48
N MET A 62 1.27 -14.91 21.06
CA MET A 62 1.54 -15.29 19.66
C MET A 62 1.93 -16.77 19.56
N ILE A 63 1.39 -17.47 18.56
CA ILE A 63 1.66 -18.90 18.30
C ILE A 63 1.91 -19.15 16.83
N TYR A 64 2.51 -20.30 16.52
CA TYR A 64 2.44 -20.91 15.20
C TYR A 64 1.43 -22.07 15.24
N ASP A 65 0.31 -21.91 14.54
CA ASP A 65 -0.75 -22.92 14.42
C ASP A 65 -0.38 -23.91 13.31
N ILE A 66 -0.15 -25.17 13.67
CA ILE A 66 0.27 -26.22 12.72
C ILE A 66 -0.86 -26.58 11.76
N SER A 67 -2.11 -26.62 12.22
CA SER A 67 -3.26 -27.00 11.38
C SER A 67 -3.51 -26.03 10.22
N GLU A 68 -3.14 -24.76 10.40
CA GLU A 68 -3.26 -23.72 9.37
C GLU A 68 -1.92 -23.21 8.84
N GLU A 69 -0.81 -23.82 9.27
CA GLU A 69 0.57 -23.52 8.88
C GLU A 69 0.95 -22.03 8.98
N CYS A 70 0.50 -21.34 10.05
CA CYS A 70 0.59 -19.88 10.11
C CYS A 70 0.77 -19.31 11.53
N VAL A 71 1.21 -18.05 11.62
CA VAL A 71 1.26 -17.33 12.89
C VAL A 71 -0.12 -16.76 13.23
N LYS A 72 -0.52 -16.82 14.51
CA LYS A 72 -1.73 -16.17 15.04
C LYS A 72 -1.40 -15.40 16.32
N ALA A 73 -2.09 -14.28 16.53
CA ALA A 73 -2.05 -13.51 17.77
C ALA A 73 -3.40 -13.62 18.50
N TYR A 74 -3.38 -13.59 19.83
CA TYR A 74 -4.59 -13.50 20.65
C TYR A 74 -4.83 -12.04 21.05
N GLN A 75 -5.99 -11.51 20.70
CA GLN A 75 -6.36 -10.12 20.97
C GLN A 75 -7.88 -9.99 21.12
N ALA A 76 -8.32 -9.12 22.02
CA ALA A 76 -9.75 -8.91 22.31
C ALA A 76 -10.47 -10.25 22.62
N ASN A 77 -9.82 -11.12 23.39
CA ASN A 77 -10.30 -12.45 23.76
C ASN A 77 -10.58 -13.40 22.58
N LYS A 78 -9.87 -13.23 21.46
CA LYS A 78 -10.02 -14.07 20.26
C LYS A 78 -8.68 -14.29 19.58
N TRP A 79 -8.52 -15.47 18.97
CA TRP A 79 -7.42 -15.70 18.04
C TRP A 79 -7.67 -14.95 16.73
N SER A 80 -6.63 -14.30 16.23
CA SER A 80 -6.63 -13.71 14.90
C SER A 80 -6.76 -14.79 13.83
N LYS A 81 -7.16 -14.37 12.63
CA LYS A 81 -6.84 -15.16 11.42
C LYS A 81 -5.31 -15.26 11.30
N CYS A 82 -4.84 -16.15 10.43
CA CYS A 82 -3.43 -16.24 10.10
C CYS A 82 -2.85 -14.86 9.75
N LEU A 83 -1.89 -14.41 10.54
CA LEU A 83 -1.11 -13.22 10.23
C LEU A 83 -0.37 -13.49 8.91
N GLY A 84 -0.58 -12.63 7.92
CA GLY A 84 0.04 -12.78 6.61
C GLY A 84 -0.74 -13.60 5.58
N LYS A 85 -1.77 -14.38 5.97
CA LYS A 85 -2.62 -15.11 5.02
C LYS A 85 -3.56 -14.12 4.34
N GLY A 86 -3.34 -13.86 3.05
CA GLY A 86 -4.00 -12.78 2.32
C GLY A 86 -3.19 -11.49 2.25
N LEU A 87 -1.96 -11.46 2.78
CA LEU A 87 -0.92 -10.66 2.16
C LEU A 87 -0.62 -11.33 0.82
N ASN A 88 -1.47 -11.07 -0.17
CA ASN A 88 -0.97 -11.01 -1.53
C ASN A 88 0.29 -10.17 -1.41
N SER A 89 1.42 -10.62 -1.98
CA SER A 89 2.57 -9.76 -2.19
C SER A 89 2.02 -8.38 -2.42
N ARG A 90 2.42 -7.40 -1.61
CA ARG A 90 2.44 -6.05 -2.15
C ARG A 90 3.42 -6.19 -3.30
N THR A 91 2.93 -6.65 -4.46
CA THR A 91 3.35 -6.11 -5.73
C THR A 91 3.43 -4.66 -5.38
N ALA A 92 4.65 -4.13 -5.32
CA ALA A 92 4.82 -2.73 -5.55
C ALA A 92 3.88 -2.48 -6.73
N VAL A 93 2.75 -1.81 -6.48
CA VAL A 93 1.88 -1.41 -7.55
C VAL A 93 2.80 -0.50 -8.31
N SER A 94 3.42 -1.04 -9.36
CA SER A 94 4.10 -0.22 -10.35
C SER A 94 3.03 0.80 -10.71
N PRO A 95 3.26 2.10 -10.41
CA PRO A 95 2.23 3.09 -10.66
C PRO A 95 1.88 3.01 -12.14
N VAL A 96 0.60 2.78 -12.43
CA VAL A 96 0.11 2.75 -13.80
C VAL A 96 0.47 4.09 -14.42
N SER A 97 1.38 4.06 -15.39
CA SER A 97 2.01 5.28 -15.90
C SER A 97 1.33 5.70 -17.18
N PHE A 98 0.58 6.80 -17.12
CA PHE A 98 -0.15 7.32 -18.28
C PHE A 98 0.79 8.03 -19.25
N SER A 99 0.76 7.61 -20.51
CA SER A 99 1.54 8.18 -21.61
C SER A 99 0.72 9.24 -22.36
N CYS A 100 0.30 10.30 -21.68
CA CYS A 100 -0.62 11.30 -22.25
C CYS A 100 -0.07 12.07 -23.45
N ASN A 101 1.25 12.18 -23.57
CA ASN A 101 1.88 12.76 -24.76
C ASN A 101 1.66 11.90 -26.02
N SER A 102 1.30 10.64 -25.84
CA SER A 102 0.97 9.68 -26.90
C SER A 102 -0.54 9.43 -27.00
N ALA A 103 -1.37 10.21 -26.28
CA ALA A 103 -2.81 10.11 -26.40
C ALA A 103 -3.26 10.51 -27.81
N THR A 104 -4.28 9.83 -28.31
CA THR A 104 -4.82 10.05 -29.64
C THR A 104 -6.32 10.32 -29.55
N ILE A 105 -6.82 11.20 -30.41
CA ILE A 105 -8.25 11.45 -30.54
C ILE A 105 -8.70 11.19 -31.97
N SER A 106 -9.81 10.50 -32.14
CA SER A 106 -10.36 10.20 -33.46
C SER A 106 -11.89 10.24 -33.46
N PRO A 107 -12.52 10.97 -34.39
CA PRO A 107 -11.92 11.92 -35.35
C PRO A 107 -11.37 13.19 -34.66
N VAL A 108 -10.69 14.07 -35.39
CA VAL A 108 -10.22 15.36 -34.83
C VAL A 108 -11.40 16.33 -34.65
N PRO A 109 -11.61 16.91 -33.45
CA PRO A 109 -12.70 17.86 -33.21
C PRO A 109 -12.52 19.15 -34.01
N THR A 110 -13.62 19.69 -34.56
CA THR A 110 -13.64 20.97 -35.27
C THR A 110 -14.50 21.97 -34.50
N SER A 111 -14.00 23.19 -34.30
CA SER A 111 -14.73 24.26 -33.60
C SER A 111 -16.14 24.49 -34.16
N GLY A 112 -17.11 24.65 -33.26
CA GLY A 112 -18.52 24.91 -33.60
C GLY A 112 -19.28 23.73 -34.22
N LYS A 113 -18.65 22.58 -34.47
CA LYS A 113 -19.33 21.38 -34.99
C LYS A 113 -19.61 20.38 -33.88
N THR A 114 -20.80 19.79 -33.90
CA THR A 114 -21.10 18.67 -33.02
C THR A 114 -20.10 17.55 -33.23
N TYR A 115 -19.55 17.07 -32.13
CA TYR A 115 -18.46 16.11 -32.09
C TYR A 115 -18.87 14.86 -31.32
N ARG A 116 -18.50 13.70 -31.88
CA ARG A 116 -18.52 12.39 -31.24
C ARG A 116 -17.28 11.62 -31.68
N GLY A 117 -16.50 11.15 -30.73
CA GLY A 117 -15.29 10.39 -31.01
C GLY A 117 -14.72 9.73 -29.77
N THR A 118 -13.53 9.18 -29.92
CA THR A 118 -12.83 8.45 -28.86
C THR A 118 -11.49 9.09 -28.59
N LEU A 119 -11.19 9.31 -27.31
CA LEU A 119 -9.88 9.70 -26.81
C LEU A 119 -9.23 8.47 -26.17
N SER A 120 -8.14 7.99 -26.77
CA SER A 120 -7.35 6.86 -26.27
C SER A 120 -6.09 7.36 -25.58
N ILE A 121 -5.89 6.98 -24.33
CA ILE A 121 -4.71 7.34 -23.51
C ILE A 121 -3.94 6.06 -23.19
N PRO A 122 -2.77 5.83 -23.82
CA PRO A 122 -1.95 4.67 -23.51
C PRO A 122 -1.40 4.71 -22.08
N TYR A 123 -1.22 3.55 -21.47
CA TYR A 123 -0.56 3.38 -20.19
C TYR A 123 0.38 2.18 -20.18
N THR A 124 1.38 2.22 -19.31
CA THR A 124 2.29 1.11 -19.03
C THR A 124 2.14 0.65 -17.58
N GLY A 125 2.54 -0.59 -17.30
CA GLY A 125 2.56 -1.12 -15.93
C GLY A 125 1.18 -1.38 -15.32
N GLY A 126 0.18 -1.64 -16.16
CA GLY A 126 -1.15 -2.08 -15.74
C GLY A 126 -1.06 -3.32 -14.84
N ASN A 127 -1.83 -3.28 -13.77
CA ASN A 127 -1.68 -4.13 -12.58
C ASN A 127 -2.91 -4.99 -12.29
N GLY A 128 -3.91 -5.00 -13.18
CA GLY A 128 -5.18 -5.70 -12.95
C GLY A 128 -6.13 -5.00 -11.98
N SER A 129 -5.79 -3.82 -11.44
CA SER A 129 -6.68 -3.12 -10.50
C SER A 129 -7.87 -2.50 -11.23
N THR A 130 -9.00 -2.40 -10.52
CA THR A 130 -10.17 -1.67 -10.98
C THR A 130 -9.94 -0.16 -10.96
N TYR A 131 -10.66 0.56 -11.80
CA TYR A 131 -10.80 2.00 -11.77
C TYR A 131 -12.28 2.39 -11.94
N GLU A 132 -12.67 3.46 -11.25
CA GLU A 132 -14.03 3.99 -11.30
C GLU A 132 -14.30 4.74 -12.61
N ALA A 133 -15.59 4.92 -12.92
CA ALA A 133 -15.97 5.75 -14.06
C ALA A 133 -15.54 7.21 -13.82
N GLN A 134 -15.11 7.89 -14.89
CA GLN A 134 -14.69 9.28 -14.85
C GLN A 134 -15.40 10.10 -15.93
N SER A 135 -15.77 11.35 -15.61
CA SER A 135 -16.26 12.33 -16.58
C SER A 135 -15.45 13.62 -16.42
N VAL A 136 -14.89 14.10 -17.54
CA VAL A 136 -14.07 15.32 -17.60
C VAL A 136 -14.61 16.21 -18.70
N ARG A 137 -14.81 17.50 -18.39
CA ARG A 137 -15.27 18.50 -19.36
C ARG A 137 -14.15 19.49 -19.67
N SER A 138 -14.03 19.87 -20.93
CA SER A 138 -13.10 20.90 -21.40
C SER A 138 -13.59 21.48 -22.73
N SER A 139 -13.58 22.80 -22.86
CA SER A 139 -13.90 23.53 -24.11
C SER A 139 -15.14 23.02 -24.86
N GLY A 140 -16.29 22.91 -24.16
CA GLY A 140 -17.54 22.42 -24.75
C GLY A 140 -17.60 20.91 -25.06
N LEU A 141 -16.54 20.15 -24.78
CA LEU A 141 -16.48 18.70 -24.88
C LEU A 141 -16.58 18.02 -23.52
N ASN A 142 -17.19 16.84 -23.51
CA ASN A 142 -17.33 15.96 -22.35
C ASN A 142 -16.74 14.59 -22.69
N ALA A 143 -15.64 14.22 -22.03
CA ALA A 143 -14.96 12.94 -22.12
C ALA A 143 -15.41 12.03 -20.97
N VAL A 144 -15.89 10.84 -21.28
CA VAL A 144 -16.41 9.86 -20.32
C VAL A 144 -15.67 8.54 -20.45
N LEU A 145 -15.03 8.12 -19.36
CA LEU A 145 -14.45 6.79 -19.18
C LEU A 145 -15.40 5.95 -18.33
N PRO A 146 -15.92 4.80 -18.81
CA PRO A 146 -16.68 3.88 -17.97
C PRO A 146 -15.78 3.22 -16.91
N ALA A 147 -16.37 2.69 -15.83
CA ALA A 147 -15.61 1.90 -14.86
C ALA A 147 -15.04 0.63 -15.51
N GLY A 148 -13.85 0.20 -15.09
CA GLY A 148 -13.15 -0.92 -15.72
C GLY A 148 -11.97 -1.43 -14.90
N THR A 149 -11.10 -2.20 -15.55
CA THR A 149 -9.86 -2.75 -14.97
C THR A 149 -8.68 -2.46 -15.88
N PHE A 150 -7.53 -2.13 -15.30
CA PHE A 150 -6.29 -2.07 -16.07
C PHE A 150 -5.92 -3.47 -16.56
N ALA A 151 -5.47 -3.59 -17.81
CA ALA A 151 -4.86 -4.82 -18.31
C ALA A 151 -3.59 -5.15 -17.50
N LEU A 152 -3.17 -6.42 -17.47
CA LEU A 152 -1.83 -6.77 -16.97
C LEU A 152 -0.79 -6.37 -18.02
N GLY A 153 0.10 -5.43 -17.68
CA GLY A 153 1.06 -4.86 -18.63
C GLY A 153 0.57 -3.58 -19.31
N ASN A 154 0.82 -3.42 -20.60
CA ASN A 154 0.47 -2.18 -21.31
C ASN A 154 -0.98 -2.22 -21.80
N GLY A 155 -1.63 -1.06 -21.88
CA GLY A 155 -3.00 -0.93 -22.39
C GLY A 155 -3.37 0.53 -22.67
N SER A 156 -4.66 0.78 -22.89
CA SER A 156 -5.19 2.13 -23.12
C SER A 156 -6.47 2.37 -22.31
N LEU A 157 -6.65 3.61 -21.86
CA LEU A 157 -7.94 4.12 -21.38
C LEU A 157 -8.70 4.70 -22.57
N GLU A 158 -9.95 4.27 -22.74
CA GLU A 158 -10.80 4.66 -23.87
C GLU A 158 -11.94 5.56 -23.38
N TYR A 159 -11.82 6.87 -23.63
CA TYR A 159 -12.85 7.86 -23.30
C TYR A 159 -13.77 8.08 -24.49
N SER A 160 -15.07 8.03 -24.26
CA SER A 160 -16.08 8.52 -25.20
C SER A 160 -16.21 10.04 -25.06
N VAL A 161 -15.92 10.77 -26.13
CA VAL A 161 -15.92 12.24 -26.13
C VAL A 161 -17.10 12.73 -26.96
N THR A 162 -17.91 13.62 -26.37
CA THR A 162 -19.11 14.19 -27.01
C THR A 162 -19.24 15.68 -26.69
N GLY A 163 -19.85 16.46 -27.58
CA GLY A 163 -20.13 17.88 -27.32
C GLY A 163 -19.98 18.74 -28.57
N THR A 164 -19.79 20.03 -28.38
CA THR A 164 -19.50 20.98 -29.46
C THR A 164 -18.33 21.86 -28.99
N PRO A 165 -17.14 21.77 -29.61
CA PRO A 165 -16.00 22.56 -29.18
C PRO A 165 -16.29 24.07 -29.30
N ASP A 166 -16.03 24.82 -28.24
CA ASP A 166 -16.34 26.25 -28.12
C ASP A 166 -15.20 27.18 -28.59
N GLN A 167 -14.02 26.61 -28.86
CA GLN A 167 -12.85 27.36 -29.30
C GLN A 167 -12.06 26.63 -30.41
N THR A 168 -11.34 27.41 -31.20
CA THR A 168 -10.28 26.91 -32.09
C THR A 168 -8.94 26.91 -31.35
N GLY A 169 -8.20 25.80 -31.39
CA GLY A 169 -6.89 25.67 -30.77
C GLY A 169 -6.79 24.47 -29.84
N ASN A 170 -5.78 24.50 -28.97
CA ASN A 170 -5.48 23.39 -28.07
C ASN A 170 -6.58 23.19 -27.01
N ILE A 171 -7.09 21.96 -26.87
CA ILE A 171 -8.07 21.58 -25.83
C ILE A 171 -7.39 20.64 -24.85
N THR A 172 -7.36 20.99 -23.56
CA THR A 172 -6.67 20.20 -22.54
C THR A 172 -7.66 19.49 -21.62
N PHE A 173 -7.53 18.17 -21.49
CA PHE A 173 -8.24 17.34 -20.52
C PHE A 173 -7.33 16.96 -19.36
N ASN A 174 -7.75 17.29 -18.13
CA ASN A 174 -7.08 16.87 -16.91
C ASN A 174 -7.68 15.56 -16.40
N ILE A 175 -6.93 14.49 -16.54
CA ILE A 175 -7.30 13.11 -16.22
C ILE A 175 -6.83 12.78 -14.81
N ASN A 176 -7.66 12.06 -14.06
CA ASN A 176 -7.33 11.55 -12.74
C ASN A 176 -8.04 10.21 -12.57
N VAL A 177 -7.29 9.11 -12.70
CA VAL A 177 -7.80 7.75 -12.61
C VAL A 177 -6.96 6.98 -11.60
N SER A 178 -7.63 6.46 -10.56
CA SER A 178 -7.00 5.72 -9.46
C SER A 178 -5.80 6.43 -8.81
N GLY A 179 -5.88 7.77 -8.69
CA GLY A 179 -4.85 8.61 -8.10
C GLY A 179 -3.71 9.01 -9.05
N ASN A 180 -3.68 8.49 -10.28
CA ASN A 180 -2.73 8.90 -11.31
C ASN A 180 -3.31 10.08 -12.10
N THR A 181 -2.64 11.22 -12.05
CA THR A 181 -3.05 12.43 -12.75
C THR A 181 -2.27 12.62 -14.04
N CYS A 182 -2.93 13.09 -15.10
CA CYS A 182 -2.28 13.34 -16.36
C CYS A 182 -3.01 14.40 -17.19
N SER A 183 -2.29 15.20 -17.98
CA SER A 183 -2.89 16.26 -18.80
C SER A 183 -2.73 15.92 -20.27
N VAL A 184 -3.84 15.78 -20.99
CA VAL A 184 -3.86 15.48 -22.43
C VAL A 184 -4.25 16.74 -23.18
N THR A 185 -3.36 17.23 -24.03
CA THR A 185 -3.64 18.38 -24.91
C THR A 185 -3.90 17.89 -26.32
N LEU A 186 -5.14 18.06 -26.77
CA LEU A 186 -5.56 17.86 -28.14
C LEU A 186 -5.12 19.06 -28.97
N LYS A 187 -4.63 18.79 -30.18
CA LYS A 187 -4.26 19.80 -31.18
C LYS A 187 -5.23 19.73 -32.35
#